data_AF-A0A068UHB6-F1
#
_entry.id   AF-A0A068UHB6-F1
#
_cell.length_a   1.000
_cell.length_b   1.000
_cell.length_c   1.000
_cell.angle_alpha   90.00
_cell.angle_beta   90.00
_cell.angle_gamma   90.00
#
_symmetry.space_group_name_H-M   'P 1'
#
loop_
_entity.id
_entity.type
_entity.pdbx_description
1 polymer ?
#
loop_
_entity_poly.entity_id
_entity_poly.type
_entity_poly.pdbx_seq_one_letter_code
_entity_poly.pdbx_strand_id
1 'polypeptide(L)'
;MEKLGKKILKNCGGLPLAVVVLGGILKTKKSLREWNAVHENIKSYLDRGEKFRKEGEVSKVLAYSYYDLPWQLKPCFLYLGKFREDSDIGVESLYQMWIGEGMIFDNDRTRQEPMMDVAERYLEELAK
;
A
#
# COMPACT_ATOMS: atom_id res chain seq x y z
N MET A 1 11.74 -12.99 -15.20
CA MET A 1 11.31 -11.76 -14.50
C MET A 1 12.42 -10.71 -14.37
N GLU A 2 13.69 -11.09 -14.21
CA GLU A 2 14.82 -10.16 -13.99
C GLU A 2 14.88 -8.95 -14.95
N LYS A 3 14.77 -9.16 -16.27
CA LYS A 3 14.81 -8.07 -17.27
C LYS A 3 13.72 -7.02 -17.04
N LEU A 4 12.51 -7.46 -16.67
CA LEU A 4 11.38 -6.57 -16.39
C LEU A 4 11.56 -5.88 -15.03
N GLY A 5 12.03 -6.61 -14.01
CA GLY A 5 12.38 -6.03 -12.72
C GLY A 5 13.40 -4.89 -12.85
N LYS A 6 14.47 -5.09 -13.64
CA LYS A 6 15.46 -4.03 -13.93
C LYS A 6 14.85 -2.82 -14.64
N LYS A 7 13.80 -2.99 -15.46
CA LYS A 7 13.09 -1.86 -16.08
C LYS A 7 12.24 -1.12 -15.06
N ILE A 8 11.49 -1.84 -14.24
CA ILE A 8 10.65 -1.25 -13.17
C ILE A 8 11.51 -0.45 -12.18
N LEU A 9 12.68 -0.98 -11.80
CA LEU A 9 13.60 -0.30 -10.87
C LEU A 9 14.15 1.03 -11.40
N LYS A 10 14.17 1.26 -12.72
CA LYS A 10 14.56 2.57 -13.28
C LYS A 10 13.58 3.67 -12.88
N ASN A 11 12.32 3.32 -12.60
CA ASN A 11 11.30 4.27 -12.15
C ASN A 11 11.51 4.70 -10.69
N CYS A 12 12.40 4.04 -9.92
CA CYS A 12 12.66 4.41 -8.52
C CYS A 12 13.59 5.62 -8.36
N GLY A 13 14.24 6.09 -9.43
CA GLY A 13 15.15 7.26 -9.36
C GLY A 13 16.34 7.12 -8.40
N GLY A 14 16.71 5.88 -8.01
CA GLY A 14 17.75 5.61 -7.02
C GLY A 14 17.32 5.78 -5.55
N LEU A 15 16.04 6.03 -5.28
CA LEU A 15 15.52 6.27 -3.94
C LEU A 15 15.18 4.94 -3.24
N PRO A 16 15.82 4.60 -2.11
CA PRO A 16 15.62 3.30 -1.45
C PRO A 16 14.16 3.03 -1.09
N LEU A 17 13.43 4.05 -0.63
CA LEU A 17 12.01 3.92 -0.29
C LEU A 17 11.15 3.50 -1.49
N ALA A 18 11.38 4.08 -2.66
CA ALA A 18 10.67 3.69 -3.88
C ALA A 18 10.96 2.23 -4.26
N VAL A 19 12.20 1.76 -4.05
CA VAL A 19 12.56 0.34 -4.27
C VAL A 19 11.81 -0.58 -3.32
N VAL A 20 11.75 -0.25 -2.03
CA VAL A 20 11.03 -1.03 -1.03
C VAL A 20 9.54 -1.13 -1.37
N VAL A 21 8.91 0.01 -1.67
CA VAL A 21 7.48 0.08 -2.03
C VAL A 21 7.16 -0.75 -3.28
N LEU A 22 7.94 -0.58 -4.37
CA LEU A 22 7.72 -1.39 -5.57
C LEU A 22 8.01 -2.88 -5.33
N GLY A 23 9.00 -3.20 -4.49
CA GLY A 23 9.28 -4.57 -4.06
C GLY A 23 8.09 -5.21 -3.36
N GLY A 24 7.49 -4.51 -2.40
CA GLY A 24 6.29 -4.96 -1.69
C GLY A 24 5.11 -5.21 -2.62
N ILE A 25 4.85 -4.29 -3.56
CA ILE A 25 3.80 -4.48 -4.58
C ILE A 25 4.07 -5.72 -5.43
N LEU A 26 5.29 -5.86 -5.96
CA LEU A 26 5.65 -6.95 -6.86
C LEU A 26 5.67 -8.33 -6.18
N LYS A 27 5.94 -8.38 -4.88
CA LYS A 27 5.86 -9.60 -4.05
C LYS A 27 4.47 -10.24 -4.11
N THR A 28 3.40 -9.44 -4.33
CA THR A 28 2.03 -9.94 -4.45
C THR A 28 1.67 -10.47 -5.84
N LYS A 29 2.51 -10.23 -6.87
CA LYS A 29 2.20 -10.55 -8.27
C LYS A 29 2.90 -11.84 -8.71
N LYS A 30 2.14 -12.81 -9.24
CA LYS A 30 2.63 -14.18 -9.53
C LYS A 30 3.04 -14.40 -10.99
N SER A 31 2.66 -13.50 -11.89
CA SER A 31 2.87 -13.67 -13.34
C SER A 31 3.59 -12.50 -14.00
N LEU A 32 4.26 -12.77 -15.12
CA LEU A 32 4.86 -11.73 -15.97
C LEU A 32 3.84 -10.70 -16.46
N ARG A 33 2.58 -11.13 -16.68
CA ARG A 33 1.50 -10.24 -17.09
C ARG A 33 1.17 -9.22 -16.00
N GLU A 34 1.07 -9.66 -14.74
CA GLU A 34 0.82 -8.77 -13.61
C GLU A 34 2.01 -7.82 -13.37
N TRP A 35 3.25 -8.32 -13.51
CA TRP A 35 4.43 -7.46 -13.43
C TRP A 35 4.46 -6.39 -14.53
N ASN A 36 4.08 -6.76 -15.76
CA ASN A 36 3.95 -5.79 -16.85
C ASN A 36 2.83 -4.79 -16.57
N ALA A 37 1.71 -5.22 -15.99
CA ALA A 37 0.62 -4.31 -15.62
C ALA A 37 1.11 -3.27 -14.58
N VAL A 38 1.88 -3.69 -13.57
CA VAL A 38 2.51 -2.78 -12.61
C VAL A 38 3.43 -1.78 -13.32
N HIS A 39 4.30 -2.25 -14.23
CA HIS A 39 5.20 -1.39 -15.01
C HIS A 39 4.44 -0.33 -15.82
N GLU A 40 3.42 -0.73 -16.58
CA GLU A 40 2.64 0.19 -17.42
C GLU A 40 1.79 1.14 -16.58
N ASN A 41 1.24 0.68 -15.46
CA ASN A 41 0.49 1.54 -14.55
C ASN A 41 1.38 2.63 -13.97
N ILE A 42 2.54 2.26 -13.41
CA ILE A 42 3.51 3.23 -12.87
C ILE A 42 3.88 4.24 -13.94
N LYS A 43 4.26 3.78 -15.13
CA LYS A 43 4.61 4.67 -16.24
C LYS A 43 3.47 5.64 -16.59
N SER A 44 2.24 5.12 -16.70
CA SER A 44 1.04 5.94 -16.92
C SER A 44 0.80 6.95 -15.80
N TYR A 45 1.03 6.61 -14.53
CA TYR A 45 0.92 7.55 -13.41
C TYR A 45 2.02 8.62 -13.41
N LEU A 46 3.25 8.23 -13.79
CA LEU A 46 4.38 9.17 -13.97
C LEU A 46 4.10 10.16 -15.11
N ASP A 47 3.55 9.66 -16.22
CA ASP A 47 3.28 10.42 -17.44
C ASP A 47 2.05 11.35 -17.30
N ARG A 48 1.01 10.94 -16.55
CA ARG A 48 -0.18 11.77 -16.25
C ARG A 48 0.08 12.87 -15.20
N GLY A 49 1.31 12.97 -14.70
CA GLY A 49 1.68 13.79 -13.56
C GLY A 49 1.74 15.30 -13.80
N GLU A 50 0.85 15.93 -14.57
CA GLU A 50 0.81 17.41 -14.63
C GLU A 50 0.53 18.04 -13.26
N LYS A 51 -0.28 17.39 -12.41
CA LYS A 51 -0.51 17.81 -11.01
C LYS A 51 0.64 17.44 -10.05
N PHE A 52 1.36 16.36 -10.34
CA PHE A 52 2.45 15.83 -9.50
C PHE A 52 3.85 16.22 -10.01
N ARG A 53 3.97 17.07 -11.04
CA ARG A 53 5.28 17.51 -11.59
C ARG A 53 6.19 18.17 -10.55
N LYS A 54 5.61 18.69 -9.46
CA LYS A 54 6.34 19.26 -8.31
C LYS A 54 6.70 18.22 -7.25
N GLU A 55 6.02 17.08 -7.23
CA GLU A 55 6.21 16.02 -6.24
C GLU A 55 7.12 14.95 -6.86
N GLY A 56 8.28 14.71 -6.25
CA GLY A 56 9.32 13.85 -6.82
C GLY A 56 8.86 12.42 -7.10
N GLU A 57 9.71 11.64 -7.78
CA GLU A 57 9.40 10.27 -8.21
C GLU A 57 8.93 9.34 -7.07
N VAL A 58 9.37 9.58 -5.83
CA VAL A 58 8.89 8.85 -4.64
C VAL A 58 7.41 9.08 -4.36
N SER A 59 6.92 10.33 -4.43
CA SER A 59 5.51 10.62 -4.15
C SER A 59 4.58 9.90 -5.13
N LYS A 60 5.01 9.77 -6.39
CA LYS A 60 4.23 9.06 -7.42
C LYS A 60 4.19 7.55 -7.16
N VAL A 61 5.31 6.97 -6.73
CA VAL A 61 5.38 5.54 -6.34
C VAL A 61 4.54 5.26 -5.09
N LEU A 62 4.57 6.15 -4.09
CA LEU A 62 3.74 6.06 -2.89
C LEU A 62 2.24 6.23 -3.19
N ALA A 63 1.89 7.16 -4.09
CA ALA A 63 0.52 7.28 -4.56
C ALA A 63 0.06 5.99 -5.25
N TYR A 64 0.91 5.39 -6.09
CA TYR A 64 0.61 4.12 -6.73
C TYR A 64 0.39 2.99 -5.72
N SER A 65 1.23 2.88 -4.68
CA SER A 65 1.06 1.85 -3.65
C SER A 65 -0.27 1.99 -2.92
N TYR A 66 -0.69 3.22 -2.61
CA TYR A 66 -2.01 3.47 -2.04
C TYR A 66 -3.15 3.07 -3.00
N TYR A 67 -3.01 3.35 -4.30
CA TYR A 67 -4.03 2.97 -5.27
C TYR A 67 -4.13 1.45 -5.48
N ASP A 68 -3.02 0.71 -5.41
CA ASP A 68 -2.94 -0.76 -5.54
C ASP A 68 -3.48 -1.50 -4.29
N LEU A 69 -3.62 -0.82 -3.14
CA LEU A 69 -4.18 -1.43 -1.93
C LEU A 69 -5.60 -1.98 -2.17
N PRO A 70 -5.96 -3.14 -1.57
CA PRO A 70 -7.34 -3.57 -1.45
C PRO A 70 -8.21 -2.47 -0.85
N TRP A 71 -9.43 -2.31 -1.37
CA TRP A 71 -10.29 -1.18 -1.02
C TRP A 71 -10.63 -1.13 0.48
N GLN A 72 -10.71 -2.28 1.14
CA GLN A 72 -10.98 -2.40 2.57
C GLN A 72 -9.85 -1.83 3.45
N LEU A 73 -8.61 -1.86 2.97
CA LEU A 73 -7.44 -1.41 3.73
C LEU A 73 -7.21 0.11 3.63
N LYS A 74 -7.80 0.76 2.61
CA LYS A 74 -7.58 2.20 2.35
C LYS A 74 -8.04 3.09 3.52
N PRO A 75 -9.22 2.92 4.13
CA PRO A 75 -9.63 3.71 5.28
C PRO A 75 -8.67 3.54 6.47
N CYS A 76 -8.26 2.29 6.75
CA CYS A 76 -7.34 1.97 7.84
C CYS A 76 -5.97 2.64 7.64
N PHE A 77 -5.42 2.59 6.42
CA PHE A 77 -4.18 3.28 6.07
C PHE A 77 -4.29 4.80 6.25
N LEU A 78 -5.37 5.42 5.75
CA LEU A 78 -5.57 6.86 5.89
C LEU A 78 -5.75 7.28 7.37
N TYR A 79 -6.34 6.42 8.19
CA TYR A 79 -6.54 6.69 9.61
C TYR A 79 -5.21 6.90 10.35
N LEU A 80 -4.12 6.25 9.90
CA LEU A 80 -2.78 6.43 10.48
C LEU A 80 -2.31 7.88 10.39
N GLY A 81 -2.79 8.66 9.41
CA GLY A 81 -2.49 10.09 9.28
C GLY A 81 -3.08 10.98 10.39
N LYS A 82 -3.95 10.45 11.26
CA LYS A 82 -4.44 11.17 12.46
C LYS A 82 -3.41 11.21 13.58
N PHE A 83 -2.44 10.29 13.59
CA PHE A 83 -1.40 10.25 14.61
C PHE A 83 -0.31 11.28 14.32
N ARG A 84 0.44 11.66 15.35
CA ARG A 84 1.58 12.57 15.18
C ARG A 84 2.68 11.86 14.41
N GLU A 85 3.36 12.62 13.56
CA GLU A 85 4.58 12.15 12.90
C GLU A 85 5.58 11.61 13.93
N ASP A 86 6.21 10.48 13.61
CA ASP A 86 7.19 9.75 14.42
C ASP A 86 6.72 9.33 15.83
N SER A 87 5.41 9.27 16.07
CA SER A 87 4.86 8.76 17.34
C SER A 87 4.61 7.25 17.32
N ASP A 88 4.84 6.60 18.46
CA ASP A 88 4.46 5.20 18.65
C ASP A 88 2.95 5.04 18.71
N ILE A 89 2.41 4.06 17.97
CA ILE A 89 0.98 3.74 17.94
C ILE A 89 0.77 2.39 18.63
N GLY A 90 -0.02 2.37 19.69
CA GLY A 90 -0.43 1.13 20.35
C GLY A 90 -1.37 0.31 19.46
N VAL A 91 -0.94 -0.88 19.04
CA VAL A 91 -1.67 -1.72 18.07
C VAL A 91 -3.08 -2.11 18.54
N GLU A 92 -3.24 -2.48 19.81
CA GLU A 92 -4.55 -2.85 20.35
C GLU A 92 -5.53 -1.67 20.35
N SER A 93 -5.05 -0.47 20.70
CA SER A 93 -5.84 0.76 20.63
C SER A 93 -6.20 1.12 19.20
N LEU A 94 -5.27 0.94 18.26
CA LEU A 94 -5.52 1.15 16.83
C LEU A 94 -6.63 0.22 16.32
N TYR A 95 -6.61 -1.06 16.69
CA TYR A 95 -7.65 -2.02 16.30
C TYR A 95 -9.01 -1.59 16.83
N GLN A 96 -9.10 -1.21 18.10
CA GLN A 96 -10.34 -0.72 18.71
C GLN A 96 -10.86 0.54 17.99
N MET A 97 -9.97 1.45 17.60
CA MET A 97 -10.33 2.65 16.84
C MET A 97 -10.88 2.30 15.45
N TRP A 98 -10.21 1.42 14.70
CA TRP A 98 -10.70 0.98 13.39
C TRP A 98 -12.05 0.26 13.46
N ILE A 99 -12.24 -0.58 14.48
CA ILE A 99 -13.53 -1.26 14.72
C ILE A 99 -14.62 -0.24 15.09
N GLY A 100 -14.32 0.69 16.00
CA GLY A 100 -15.27 1.71 16.45
C GLY A 100 -15.70 2.68 15.34
N GLU A 101 -14.80 2.96 14.38
CA GLU A 101 -15.08 3.79 13.20
C GLU A 101 -15.72 2.98 12.05
N GLY A 102 -15.97 1.67 12.23
CA GLY A 102 -16.61 0.80 11.24
C GLY A 102 -15.74 0.50 10.02
N MET A 103 -14.41 0.60 10.15
CA MET A 103 -13.44 0.36 9.07
C MET A 103 -13.13 -1.13 8.87
N ILE A 104 -13.47 -1.96 9.85
CA ILE A 104 -13.33 -3.41 9.78
C ILE A 104 -14.65 -4.02 9.31
N PHE A 105 -14.65 -4.65 8.14
CA PHE A 105 -15.84 -5.19 7.52
C PHE A 105 -16.18 -6.58 8.06
N ASP A 106 -17.41 -6.78 8.53
CA ASP A 106 -17.87 -8.07 9.08
C ASP A 106 -17.79 -9.21 8.04
N ASN A 107 -17.94 -8.89 6.75
CA ASN A 107 -17.80 -9.83 5.64
C ASN A 107 -16.38 -10.41 5.48
N ASP A 108 -15.36 -9.76 6.06
CA ASP A 108 -13.98 -10.23 5.99
C ASP A 108 -13.63 -11.17 7.16
N ARG A 109 -14.59 -11.45 8.05
CA ARG A 109 -14.46 -12.45 9.11
C ARG A 109 -14.52 -13.86 8.53
N THR A 110 -13.69 -14.72 9.08
CA THR A 110 -13.79 -16.16 8.83
C THR A 110 -14.56 -16.84 9.97
N ARG A 111 -15.73 -17.42 9.66
CA ARG A 111 -16.59 -18.11 10.66
C ARG A 111 -17.00 -17.18 11.83
N GLN A 112 -16.59 -17.50 13.07
CA GLN A 112 -16.91 -16.75 14.30
C GLN A 112 -15.71 -15.95 14.82
N GLU A 113 -14.76 -15.66 13.93
CA GLU A 113 -13.56 -14.89 14.24
C GLU A 113 -13.84 -13.55 14.93
N PRO A 114 -13.12 -13.18 16.00
CA PRO A 114 -13.19 -11.85 16.59
C PRO A 114 -12.87 -10.72 15.60
N MET A 115 -13.52 -9.56 15.72
CA MET A 115 -13.19 -8.40 14.88
C MET A 115 -11.75 -7.90 15.10
N MET A 116 -11.18 -8.12 16.29
CA MET A 116 -9.78 -7.80 16.60
C MET A 116 -8.82 -8.57 15.70
N ASP A 117 -9.07 -9.86 15.45
CA ASP A 117 -8.23 -10.70 14.60
C ASP A 117 -8.32 -10.26 13.13
N VAL A 118 -9.48 -9.75 12.68
CA VAL A 118 -9.61 -9.13 11.35
C VAL A 118 -8.80 -7.84 11.27
N ALA A 119 -8.85 -7.01 12.31
CA ALA A 119 -8.08 -5.77 12.39
C ALA A 119 -6.56 -6.02 12.40
N GLU A 120 -6.12 -7.05 13.11
CA GLU A 120 -4.73 -7.51 13.11
C GLU A 120 -4.30 -7.92 11.71
N ARG A 121 -5.08 -8.77 11.01
CA ARG A 121 -4.79 -9.12 9.62
C ARG A 121 -4.70 -7.91 8.70
N TYR A 122 -5.58 -6.92 8.87
CA TYR A 122 -5.52 -5.70 8.08
C TYR A 122 -4.19 -4.96 8.30
N LEU A 123 -3.74 -4.86 9.54
CA LEU A 123 -2.44 -4.25 9.85
C LEU A 123 -1.28 -5.07 9.28
N GLU A 124 -1.32 -6.40 9.39
CA GLU A 124 -0.33 -7.29 8.79
C GLU A 124 -0.25 -7.11 7.28
N GLU A 125 -1.39 -7.02 6.58
CA GLU A 125 -1.44 -6.77 5.14
C GLU A 125 -0.86 -5.38 4.77
N LEU A 126 -1.09 -4.37 5.61
CA LEU A 126 -0.52 -3.03 5.42
C LEU A 126 0.99 -2.98 5.66
N ALA A 127 1.53 -3.87 6.49
CA ALA A 127 2.95 -3.92 6.86
C ALA A 127 3.81 -4.87 5.98
N LYS A 128 3.26 -5.43 4.89
CA LYS A 128 3.87 -6.51 4.08
C LYS A 128 5.01 -6.13 3.13
#